data_AF-A0A357NG01-F1
#
_entry.id   AF-A0A357NG01-F1
#
_cell.length_a   1.000
_cell.length_b   1.000
_cell.length_c   1.000
_cell.angle_alpha   90.00
_cell.angle_beta   90.00
_cell.angle_gamma   90.00
#
_symmetry.space_group_name_H-M   'P 1'
#
loop_
_entity.id
_entity.type
_entity.pdbx_description
1 polymer ?
#
loop_
_entity_poly.entity_id
_entity_poly.type
_entity_poly.pdbx_seq_one_letter_code
_entity_poly.pdbx_strand_id
1 'polypeptide(L)'
;EDVFGDIENAIVRIRYSCSEDLNKVLNRRALEKALYDAGVYFVAEIKGEIERAADRLRDEGLTEAVGPVEAVRRWAAANDIEDAEAEELAAMAAELLEVA
;
A
#
# COMPACT_ATOMS: atom_id res chain seq x y z
N GLU A 1 -9.87 -8.66 -27.10
CA GLU A 1 -9.06 -9.86 -27.36
C GLU A 1 -9.03 -10.68 -26.08
N ASP A 2 -9.21 -12.00 -26.19
CA ASP A 2 -9.04 -12.89 -25.04
C ASP A 2 -7.56 -12.85 -24.66
N VAL A 3 -7.25 -12.07 -23.63
CA VAL A 3 -5.87 -11.77 -23.23
C VAL A 3 -5.18 -13.03 -22.68
N PHE A 4 -5.98 -14.01 -22.29
CA PHE A 4 -5.55 -15.34 -21.89
C PHE A 4 -6.02 -16.27 -22.99
N GLY A 5 -5.10 -16.80 -23.79
CA GLY A 5 -5.42 -17.87 -24.74
C GLY A 5 -6.03 -19.08 -24.01
N ASP A 6 -6.43 -20.09 -24.76
CA ASP A 6 -7.11 -21.27 -24.21
C ASP A 6 -6.31 -21.89 -23.05
N ILE A 7 -6.88 -21.82 -21.84
CA ILE A 7 -6.26 -22.33 -20.59
C ILE A 7 -6.68 -23.77 -20.27
N GLU A 8 -7.50 -24.37 -21.15
CA GLU A 8 -7.97 -25.74 -21.02
C GLU A 8 -6.80 -26.74 -21.10
N ASN A 9 -6.76 -27.68 -20.16
CA ASN A 9 -5.69 -28.68 -19.99
C ASN A 9 -4.27 -28.10 -19.81
N ALA A 10 -4.13 -26.82 -19.45
CA ALA A 10 -2.84 -26.19 -19.26
C ALA A 10 -2.37 -26.25 -17.79
N ILE A 11 -1.05 -26.18 -17.59
CA ILE A 11 -0.44 -25.91 -16.29
C ILE A 11 -0.25 -24.40 -16.16
N VAL A 12 -0.91 -23.78 -15.18
CA VAL A 12 -0.93 -22.32 -15.03
C VAL A 12 -0.19 -21.86 -13.78
N ARG A 13 0.47 -20.71 -13.90
CA ARG A 13 1.11 -20.00 -12.80
C ARG A 13 0.60 -18.56 -12.79
N ILE A 14 0.08 -18.11 -11.66
CA ILE A 14 -0.49 -16.78 -11.52
C ILE A 14 0.46 -15.90 -10.72
N ARG A 15 0.78 -14.75 -11.31
CA ARG A 15 1.41 -13.63 -10.63
C ARG A 15 0.48 -12.44 -10.74
N TYR A 16 0.02 -11.90 -9.62
CA TYR A 16 -0.81 -10.70 -9.58
C TYR A 16 -0.14 -9.65 -8.70
N SER A 17 -0.30 -8.38 -9.05
CA SER A 17 -0.02 -7.27 -8.14
C SER A 17 -1.34 -6.78 -7.54
N CYS A 18 -1.33 -6.45 -6.25
CA CYS A 18 -2.49 -5.85 -5.59
C CYS A 18 -2.08 -5.02 -4.37
N SER A 19 -2.92 -4.06 -3.99
CA SER A 19 -2.74 -3.29 -2.76
C SER A 19 -2.96 -4.17 -1.52
N GLU A 20 -2.42 -3.75 -0.37
CA GLU A 20 -2.57 -4.48 0.90
C GLU A 20 -4.04 -4.76 1.25
N ASP A 21 -4.94 -3.80 1.01
CA ASP A 21 -6.35 -3.97 1.34
C ASP A 21 -7.06 -4.97 0.44
N LEU A 22 -6.73 -4.98 -0.85
CA LEU A 22 -7.28 -5.96 -1.78
C LEU A 22 -6.75 -7.37 -1.46
N ASN A 23 -5.48 -7.48 -1.05
CA ASN A 23 -4.89 -8.75 -0.65
C ASN A 23 -5.56 -9.35 0.59
N LYS A 24 -5.99 -8.52 1.56
CA LYS A 24 -6.71 -8.99 2.76
C LYS A 24 -8.05 -9.66 2.41
N VAL A 25 -8.72 -9.15 1.38
CA VAL A 25 -10.05 -9.63 0.96
C VAL A 25 -9.93 -10.77 -0.07
N LEU A 26 -8.78 -10.89 -0.74
CA LEU A 26 -8.57 -11.88 -1.79
C LEU A 26 -8.59 -13.32 -1.23
N ASN A 27 -9.62 -14.07 -1.61
CA ASN A 27 -9.73 -15.48 -1.28
C ASN A 27 -9.01 -16.37 -2.31
N ARG A 28 -7.78 -16.78 -1.97
CA ARG A 28 -6.95 -17.66 -2.80
C ARG A 28 -7.64 -18.97 -3.19
N ARG A 29 -8.46 -19.56 -2.31
CA ARG A 29 -9.17 -20.81 -2.61
C ARG A 29 -10.29 -20.62 -3.63
N ALA A 30 -10.98 -19.47 -3.57
CA ALA A 30 -12.02 -19.16 -4.53
C ALA A 30 -11.41 -18.92 -5.93
N LEU A 31 -10.27 -18.26 -5.99
CA LEU A 31 -9.51 -18.06 -7.23
C LEU A 31 -9.04 -19.40 -7.81
N GLU A 32 -8.46 -20.27 -6.99
CA GLU A 32 -8.00 -21.59 -7.42
C GLU A 32 -9.16 -22.44 -7.97
N LYS A 33 -10.32 -22.45 -7.29
CA LYS A 33 -11.51 -23.15 -7.76
C LYS A 33 -11.97 -22.62 -9.12
N ALA A 34 -12.04 -21.30 -9.30
CA ALA A 34 -12.45 -20.69 -10.55
C ALA A 34 -11.54 -21.08 -11.73
N LEU A 35 -10.24 -21.30 -11.49
CA LEU A 35 -9.30 -21.76 -12.52
C LEU A 35 -9.55 -23.21 -12.93
N TYR A 36 -9.79 -24.09 -11.96
CA TYR A 36 -10.16 -25.47 -12.26
C TYR A 36 -11.52 -25.56 -12.97
N ASP A 37 -12.49 -24.74 -12.57
CA ASP A 37 -13.79 -24.63 -13.25
C ASP A 37 -13.64 -24.13 -14.70
N ALA A 38 -12.57 -23.38 -15.00
CA ALA A 38 -12.21 -22.93 -16.35
C ALA A 38 -11.41 -23.96 -17.17
N GLY A 39 -11.19 -25.18 -16.66
CA GLY A 39 -10.57 -26.27 -17.41
C GLY A 39 -9.05 -26.39 -17.26
N VAL A 40 -8.43 -25.66 -16.32
CA VAL A 40 -7.00 -25.80 -16.02
C VAL A 40 -6.67 -27.20 -15.53
N TYR A 41 -5.59 -27.80 -16.05
CA TYR A 41 -5.14 -29.12 -15.60
C TYR A 41 -4.50 -29.07 -14.21
N PHE A 42 -3.64 -28.07 -13.98
CA PHE A 42 -2.94 -27.91 -12.71
C PHE A 42 -2.54 -26.46 -12.43
N VAL A 43 -2.80 -25.98 -11.21
CA VAL A 43 -2.33 -24.68 -10.73
C VAL A 43 -1.01 -24.87 -10.00
N ALA A 44 0.10 -24.44 -10.62
CA ALA A 44 1.44 -24.65 -10.07
C ALA A 44 1.79 -23.67 -8.94
N GLU A 45 1.40 -22.40 -9.06
CA GLU A 45 1.64 -21.39 -8.03
C GLU A 45 0.71 -20.19 -8.21
N ILE A 46 0.24 -19.63 -7.09
CA ILE A 46 -0.48 -18.35 -7.03
C ILE A 46 0.35 -17.42 -6.14
N LYS A 47 1.06 -16.46 -6.75
CA LYS A 47 1.93 -15.52 -6.06
C LYS A 47 1.41 -14.09 -6.19
N GLY A 48 1.15 -13.45 -5.05
CA GLY A 48 0.80 -12.04 -4.97
C GLY A 48 2.05 -11.19 -4.72
N GLU A 49 2.23 -10.16 -5.53
CA GLU A 49 3.10 -9.03 -5.23
C GLU A 49 2.25 -7.96 -4.57
N ILE A 50 2.40 -7.85 -3.25
CA ILE A 50 1.64 -6.88 -2.48
C ILE A 50 2.38 -5.55 -2.61
N GLU A 51 1.77 -4.62 -3.32
CA GLU A 51 2.16 -3.22 -3.29
C GLU A 51 1.82 -2.72 -1.90
N ARG A 52 2.81 -2.72 -1.01
CA ARG A 52 2.68 -2.07 0.29
C ARG A 52 2.44 -0.60 0.01
N ALA A 53 1.38 -0.05 0.62
CA ALA A 53 1.17 1.38 0.59
C ALA A 53 2.47 2.08 0.99
N ALA A 54 2.82 3.10 0.22
CA ALA A 54 3.97 3.97 0.47
C ALA A 54 3.87 4.73 1.81
N ASP A 55 2.83 4.48 2.61
CA ASP A 55 2.47 5.05 3.93
C ASP A 55 3.57 4.97 5.01
N ARG A 56 4.70 4.32 4.72
CA ARG A 56 5.88 4.33 5.59
C ARG A 56 7.12 4.85 4.88
N LEU A 57 6.97 5.69 3.87
CA LEU A 57 8.09 6.46 3.37
C LEU A 57 8.53 7.39 4.50
N ARG A 58 9.66 7.07 5.13
CA ARG A 58 10.40 8.08 5.88
C ARG A 58 10.77 9.16 4.87
N ASP A 59 10.34 10.40 5.11
CA ASP A 59 10.87 11.56 4.41
C ASP A 59 12.39 11.59 4.66
N GLU A 60 13.19 11.23 3.65
CA GLU A 60 14.65 11.24 3.75
C GLU A 60 15.21 12.66 3.99
N GLY A 61 14.43 13.70 3.68
CA GLY A 61 14.73 15.10 3.98
C GLY A 61 14.37 15.52 5.40
N LEU A 62 13.66 14.69 6.17
CA LEU A 62 13.36 14.91 7.58
C LEU A 62 14.58 14.52 8.44
N THR A 63 15.52 15.45 8.53
CA THR A 63 16.77 15.30 9.27
C THR A 63 16.79 16.12 10.55
N GLU A 64 17.81 15.94 11.39
CA GLU A 64 18.03 16.74 12.61
C GLU A 64 18.19 18.25 12.36
N ALA A 65 18.46 18.66 11.12
CA ALA A 65 18.51 20.07 10.73
C ALA A 65 17.10 20.69 10.59
N VAL A 66 16.05 19.88 10.50
CA VAL A 66 14.66 20.35 10.42
C VAL A 66 14.16 20.65 11.82
N GLY A 67 13.76 21.90 12.06
CA GLY A 67 13.21 22.32 13.34
C GLY A 67 11.89 21.59 13.67
N PRO A 68 11.54 21.40 14.96
CA PRO A 68 10.39 20.57 15.34
C PRO A 68 9.05 21.02 14.74
N VAL A 69 8.85 22.33 14.56
CA VAL A 69 7.63 22.89 13.94
C VAL A 69 7.51 22.48 12.47
N GLU A 70 8.61 22.61 11.71
CA GLU A 70 8.64 22.21 10.30
C GLU A 70 8.57 20.68 10.15
N ALA A 71 9.14 19.94 11.10
CA ALA A 71 9.05 18.50 11.13
C ALA A 71 7.59 18.02 11.29
N VAL A 72 6.79 18.69 12.13
CA VAL A 72 5.37 18.39 12.30
C VAL A 72 4.58 18.64 11.02
N ARG A 73 4.84 19.75 10.29
CA ARG A 73 4.16 20.03 9.01
C ARG A 73 4.44 18.95 7.96
N ARG A 74 5.71 18.56 7.82
CA ARG A 74 6.11 17.51 6.87
C ARG A 74 5.55 16.14 7.24
N TRP A 75 5.50 15.84 8.54
CA TRP A 75 4.83 14.64 9.03
C TRP A 75 3.33 14.67 8.69
N ALA A 76 2.65 15.79 8.92
CA ALA A 76 1.23 15.94 8.63
C ALA A 76 0.93 15.75 7.12
N ALA A 77 1.71 16.39 6.25
CA ALA A 77 1.59 16.24 4.80
C ALA A 77 1.84 14.79 4.32
N ALA A 78 2.78 14.07 4.95
CA ALA A 78 3.07 12.68 4.62
C ALA A 78 1.99 11.69 5.12
N ASN A 79 1.08 12.12 5.99
CA ASN A 79 0.00 11.30 6.54
C ASN A 79 -1.39 11.76 6.08
N ASP A 80 -1.45 12.53 4.99
CA ASP A 80 -2.69 13.06 4.40
C ASP A 80 -3.57 13.82 5.42
N ILE A 81 -2.95 14.52 6.37
CA ILE A 81 -3.63 15.41 7.31
C ILE A 81 -4.00 16.71 6.58
N GLU A 82 -5.17 17.25 6.87
CA GLU A 82 -5.65 18.50 6.26
C GLU A 82 -4.75 19.69 6.62
N ASP A 83 -4.50 20.59 5.66
CA ASP A 83 -3.61 21.76 5.84
C ASP A 83 -3.97 22.62 7.07
N ALA A 84 -5.28 22.77 7.36
CA ALA A 84 -5.76 23.51 8.52
C ALA A 84 -5.35 22.83 9.84
N GLU A 85 -5.52 21.50 9.93
CA GLU A 85 -5.12 20.71 11.09
C GLU A 85 -3.60 20.66 11.23
N ALA A 86 -2.87 20.59 10.11
CA ALA A 86 -1.41 20.63 10.08
C ALA A 86 -0.86 21.94 10.66
N GLU A 87 -1.47 23.09 10.34
CA GLU A 87 -1.06 24.38 10.90
C GLU A 87 -1.44 24.53 12.38
N GLU A 88 -2.59 24.00 12.81
CA GLU A 88 -2.93 23.96 14.23
C GLU A 88 -1.91 23.14 15.03
N LEU A 89 -1.55 21.95 14.54
CA LEU A 89 -0.51 21.12 15.15
C LEU A 89 0.85 21.82 15.19
N ALA A 90 1.23 22.54 14.12
CA ALA A 90 2.46 23.31 14.08
C ALA A 90 2.46 24.47 15.08
N ALA A 91 1.32 25.14 15.27
CA ALA A 91 1.15 26.21 16.25
C ALA A 91 1.26 25.67 17.69
N MET A 92 0.61 24.54 18.00
CA MET A 92 0.73 23.87 19.30
C MET A 92 2.18 23.44 19.57
N ALA A 93 2.89 22.93 18.56
CA ALA A 93 4.28 22.57 18.68
C ALA A 93 5.18 23.79 18.96
N ALA A 94 4.90 24.93 18.33
CA ALA A 94 5.61 26.18 18.59
C ALA A 94 5.38 26.68 20.04
N GLU A 95 4.13 26.65 20.51
CA GLU A 95 3.79 27.05 21.89
C GLU A 95 4.53 26.18 22.93
N LEU A 96 4.58 24.86 22.72
CA LEU A 96 5.31 23.96 23.61
C LEU A 96 6.82 24.28 23.68
N LEU A 97 7.41 24.75 22.58
CA LEU A 97 8.83 25.13 22.54
C LEU A 97 9.10 26.47 23.22
N GLU A 98 8.16 27.40 23.22
CA GLU A 98 8.28 28.68 23.92
C GLU A 98 8.13 28.55 25.45
N VAL A 99 7.47 27.48 25.90
CA VAL A 99 7.26 27.15 27.32
C VAL A 99 8.40 26.29 27.89
N ALA A 100 9.24 25.68 27.03
CA ALA A 100 10.35 24.79 27.39
C ALA A 100 11.67 25.53 27.68
#